data_AF-A0A3G6PH97-F1
#
_entry.id   AF-A0A3G6PH97-F1
#
_cell.length_a   1.000
_cell.length_b   1.000
_cell.length_c   1.000
_cell.angle_alpha   90.00
_cell.angle_beta   90.00
_cell.angle_gamma   90.00
#
_symmetry.space_group_name_H-M   'P 1'
#
loop_
_entity.id
_entity.type
_entity.pdbx_description
1 polymer ?
#
loop_
_entity_poly.entity_id
_entity_poly.type
_entity_poly.pdbx_seq_one_letter_code
_entity_poly.pdbx_strand_id
1 'polypeptide(L)' 'MMALSSVAIYNITDHIDPPVTPEGHKYMPTENVAKALFLSIIIGAVTFISVVRILRRRPKK' A
#
# COMPACT_ATOMS: atom_id res chain seq x y z
N MET A 1 5.28 8.45 5.66
CA MET A 1 4.24 8.26 4.63
C MET A 1 4.01 6.77 4.34
N MET A 2 5.05 5.98 4.00
CA MET A 2 4.94 4.54 3.74
C MET A 2 4.34 3.71 4.89
N ALA A 3 4.70 4.00 6.16
CA ALA A 3 4.14 3.29 7.31
C ALA A 3 2.62 3.49 7.43
N LEU A 4 2.14 4.71 7.26
CA LEU A 4 0.70 5.03 7.33
C LEU A 4 -0.08 4.41 6.17
N SER A 5 0.46 4.45 4.95
CA SER A 5 -0.19 3.80 3.80
C SER A 5 -0.19 2.28 3.92
N SER A 6 0.88 1.68 4.43
CA SER A 6 0.95 0.24 4.68
C SER A 6 -0.09 -0.21 5.71
N VAL A 7 -0.22 0.52 6.83
CA VAL A 7 -1.24 0.26 7.85
C VAL A 7 -2.66 0.38 7.27
N ALA A 8 -2.93 1.40 6.46
CA ALA A 8 -4.24 1.57 5.82
C ALA A 8 -4.57 0.43 4.85
N ILE A 9 -3.62 0.05 3.98
CA ILE A 9 -3.80 -1.05 3.02
C ILE A 9 -3.99 -2.39 3.75
N TYR A 10 -3.22 -2.64 4.82
CA TYR A 10 -3.38 -3.81 5.66
C TYR A 10 -4.79 -3.91 6.25
N ASN A 11 -5.29 -2.84 6.87
CA ASN A 11 -6.63 -2.82 7.47
C ASN A 11 -7.74 -3.05 6.43
N ILE A 12 -7.63 -2.45 5.24
CA ILE A 12 -8.61 -2.66 4.18
C ILE A 12 -8.59 -4.11 3.70
N THR A 13 -7.41 -4.69 3.50
CA THR A 13 -7.27 -6.07 3.01
C THR A 13 -7.76 -7.08 4.05
N ASP A 14 -7.41 -6.87 5.32
CA ASP A 14 -7.88 -7.69 6.45
C ASP A 14 -9.40 -7.61 6.67
N HIS A 15 -10.02 -6.49 6.30
CA HIS A 15 -11.47 -6.32 6.37
C HIS A 15 -12.23 -7.01 5.21
N ILE A 16 -11.69 -6.94 4.00
CA ILE A 16 -12.35 -7.50 2.79
C ILE A 16 -12.15 -9.01 2.71
N ASP A 17 -10.94 -9.49 2.99
CA ASP A 17 -10.58 -10.90 2.89
C ASP A 17 -9.81 -11.31 4.16
N PRO A 18 -10.54 -11.49 5.27
CA PRO A 18 -9.93 -11.79 6.54
C PRO A 18 -9.23 -13.15 6.45
N PRO A 19 -7.98 -13.23 6.91
CA PRO A 19 -7.19 -14.46 6.90
C PRO A 19 -7.77 -15.47 7.87
N VAL A 20 -8.58 -16.37 7.34
CA VAL A 20 -9.17 -17.47 8.10
C VAL A 20 -8.54 -18.78 7.68
N THR A 21 -8.16 -19.60 8.65
CA THR A 21 -7.79 -20.99 8.38
C THR A 21 -9.01 -21.75 7.85
N PRO A 22 -8.84 -22.94 7.24
CA PRO A 22 -9.96 -23.79 6.85
C PRO A 22 -10.92 -24.10 8.02
N GLU A 23 -10.41 -24.09 9.25
CA GLU A 23 -11.13 -24.28 10.51
C GLU A 23 -11.80 -22.98 11.04
N GLY A 24 -11.66 -21.85 10.34
CA GLY A 24 -12.27 -20.56 10.70
C GLY A 24 -11.48 -19.72 11.71
N HIS A 25 -10.24 -20.07 12.04
CA HIS A 25 -9.42 -19.30 12.98
C HIS A 25 -8.70 -18.15 12.27
N LYS A 26 -8.75 -16.94 12.86
CA LYS A 26 -7.98 -15.80 12.36
C LYS A 26 -6.48 -16.03 12.55
N TYR A 27 -5.70 -15.79 11.50
CA TYR A 27 -4.23 -15.80 11.56
C TYR A 27 -3.66 -14.51 10.95
N MET A 28 -2.44 -14.14 11.28
CA MET A 28 -1.82 -12.96 10.66
C MET A 28 -1.40 -13.30 9.22
N PRO A 29 -1.94 -12.63 8.17
CA PRO A 29 -1.66 -12.99 6.79
C PRO A 29 -0.36 -12.36 6.35
N THR A 30 0.73 -13.12 6.46
CA THR A 30 2.03 -12.73 5.89
C THR A 30 1.89 -12.39 4.40
N GLU A 31 0.95 -13.03 3.70
CA GLU A 31 0.64 -12.76 2.29
C GLU A 31 0.01 -11.37 2.07
N ASN A 32 -0.96 -10.95 2.91
CA ASN A 32 -1.57 -9.63 2.78
C ASN A 32 -0.58 -8.52 3.18
N VAL A 33 0.30 -8.79 4.16
CA VAL A 33 1.42 -7.88 4.48
C VAL A 33 2.35 -7.73 3.27
N ALA A 34 2.72 -8.83 2.61
CA ALA A 34 3.53 -8.79 1.40
C ALA A 34 2.84 -8.03 0.26
N LYS A 35 1.54 -8.27 0.02
CA LYS A 35 0.73 -7.53 -0.96
C LYS A 35 0.66 -6.04 -0.64
N ALA A 36 0.47 -5.67 0.64
CA ALA A 36 0.43 -4.28 1.08
C ALA A 36 1.76 -3.56 0.88
N LEU A 37 2.89 -4.23 1.21
CA LEU A 37 4.23 -3.71 0.96
C LEU A 37 4.47 -3.49 -0.52
N PHE A 38 4.14 -4.47 -1.37
CA PHE A 38 4.30 -4.35 -2.82
C PHE A 38 3.47 -3.20 -3.39
N LEU A 39 2.19 -3.09 -2.99
CA LEU A 39 1.32 -2.00 -3.42
C LEU A 39 1.83 -0.63 -2.96
N SER A 40 2.40 -0.54 -1.75
CA SER A 40 2.97 0.71 -1.23
C SER A 40 4.16 1.21 -2.05
N ILE A 41 4.98 0.29 -2.58
CA ILE A 41 6.10 0.62 -3.48
C ILE A 41 5.58 1.21 -4.79
N ILE A 42 4.55 0.59 -5.39
CA ILE A 42 3.92 1.08 -6.62
C ILE A 42 3.34 2.47 -6.42
N ILE A 43 2.56 2.68 -5.34
CA ILE A 43 1.98 3.98 -5.02
C ILE A 43 3.07 5.02 -4.80
N GLY A 44 4.14 4.66 -4.10
CA GLY A 44 5.31 5.53 -3.90
C GLY A 44 5.95 5.95 -5.22
N ALA A 45 6.18 5.01 -6.14
CA ALA A 45 6.76 5.27 -7.45
C ALA A 45 5.87 6.20 -8.31
N VAL A 46 4.57 5.91 -8.39
CA VAL A 46 3.61 6.74 -9.14
C VAL A 46 3.55 8.16 -8.58
N THR A 47 3.51 8.29 -7.25
CA THR A 47 3.48 9.60 -6.57
C THR A 47 4.76 10.38 -6.86
N PHE A 48 5.93 9.73 -6.74
CA PHE A 48 7.22 10.37 -6.99
C PHE A 48 7.34 10.88 -8.43
N ILE A 49 7.01 10.04 -9.42
CA ILE A 49 7.04 10.41 -10.84
C ILE A 49 6.07 11.57 -11.12
N SER A 50 4.88 11.53 -10.52
CA SER A 50 3.86 12.58 -10.67
C SER A 50 4.37 13.92 -10.13
N VAL A 51 4.98 13.91 -8.94
CA VAL A 51 5.56 15.12 -8.33
C VAL A 51 6.70 15.67 -9.18
N VAL A 52 7.63 14.82 -9.64
CA VAL A 52 8.74 15.24 -10.52
C VAL A 52 8.22 15.86 -11.82
N ARG A 53 7.18 15.26 -12.43
CA ARG A 53 6.53 15.82 -13.63
C ARG A 53 5.92 17.19 -13.36
N ILE A 54 5.20 17.36 -12.25
CA ILE A 54 4.60 18.65 -11.87
C ILE A 54 5.68 19.70 -11.63
N LEU A 55 6.75 19.36 -10.90
CA LEU A 55 7.86 20.25 -10.63
C LEU A 55 8.59 20.68 -11.92
N ARG A 56 8.80 19.76 -12.86
CA ARG A 56 9.43 20.06 -14.16
C ARG A 56 8.54 20.96 -15.05
N ARG A 57 7.22 20.85 -14.93
CA ARG A 57 6.26 21.68 -15.69
C ARG A 57 5.99 23.04 -15.06
N ARG A 58 6.39 23.28 -13.81
CA ARG A 58 6.45 24.64 -13.29
C ARG A 58 7.61 25.35 -13.98
N PRO A 59 7.39 26.38 -14.81
CA PRO A 59 8.48 27.16 -15.33
C PRO A 59 9.25 27.73 -14.13
N LYS A 60 10.57 27.54 -14.10
CA LYS A 60 11.45 28.30 -13.21
C LYS A 60 11.12 29.78 -13.47
N LYS A 61 10.54 30.44 -12.47
CA LYS A 61 10.56 31.90 -12.42
C LYS A 61 12.00 32.36 -12.26
#